data_AF-A0A1F9K6A6-F1
#
_entry.id   AF-A0A1F9K6A6-F1
#
_cell.length_a   1.000
_cell.length_b   1.000
_cell.length_c   1.000
_cell.angle_alpha   90.00
_cell.angle_beta   90.00
_cell.angle_gamma   90.00
#
_symmetry.space_group_name_H-M   'P 1'
#
loop_
_entity.id
_entity.type
_entity.pdbx_description
1 polymer ?
#
loop_
_entity_poly.entity_id
_entity_poly.type
_entity_poly.pdbx_seq_one_letter_code
_entity_poly.pdbx_strand_id
1 'polypeptide(L)' 'MLNRVRYRGEAFVIERGGEPVCEISPVRPPRFTGADLLALLRSLPKPDAGFWDAVEEATRQETGVPESAWER' A
#
# COMPACT_ATOMS: atom_id res chain seq x y z
N MET A 1 -18.29 12.75 7.01
CA MET A 1 -17.81 12.42 5.64
C MET A 1 -17.26 11.01 5.58
N LEU A 2 -16.21 10.66 6.33
CA LEU A 2 -15.56 9.33 6.29
C LEU A 2 -16.50 8.14 6.50
N ASN A 3 -17.50 8.23 7.39
CA ASN A 3 -18.50 7.15 7.54
C ASN A 3 -19.31 6.90 6.26
N ARG A 4 -19.58 7.93 5.45
CA ARG A 4 -20.30 7.77 4.18
C ARG A 4 -19.39 7.13 3.12
N VAL A 5 -18.11 7.51 3.11
CA VAL A 5 -17.10 6.84 2.28
C VAL A 5 -16.99 5.35 2.64
N ARG A 6 -16.87 5.03 3.94
CA ARG A 6 -16.70 3.66 4.42
C ARG A 6 -17.96 2.80 4.28
N TYR A 7 -19.12 3.31 4.70
CA TYR A 7 -20.33 2.50 4.86
C TYR A 7 -21.36 2.69 3.74
N ARG A 8 -21.24 3.75 2.94
CA ARG A 8 -22.15 4.03 1.82
C ARG A 8 -21.45 4.02 0.46
N GLY A 9 -20.14 3.83 0.42
CA GLY A 9 -19.37 3.77 -0.82
C GLY A 9 -19.29 5.11 -1.56
N GLU A 10 -19.54 6.23 -0.87
CA GLU A 10 -19.51 7.55 -1.48
C GLU A 10 -18.07 8.05 -1.69
N ALA A 11 -17.85 8.91 -2.68
CA ALA A 11 -16.59 9.60 -2.92
C ALA A 11 -16.79 11.12 -2.81
N PHE A 12 -15.78 11.82 -2.30
CA PHE A 12 -15.80 13.27 -2.11
C PHE A 12 -14.56 13.89 -2.73
N VAL A 13 -14.76 14.91 -3.56
CA VAL A 13 -13.69 15.82 -3.98
C VAL A 13 -13.57 16.92 -2.93
N ILE A 14 -12.36 17.15 -2.43
CA ILE A 14 -12.05 18.21 -1.49
C ILE A 14 -11.56 19.40 -2.30
N GLU A 15 -12.15 20.57 -2.07
CA GLU A 15 -11.79 21.82 -2.74
C GLU A 15 -11.13 22.81 -1.77
N ARG A 16 -10.18 23.59 -2.27
CA ARG A 16 -9.57 24.73 -1.55
C ARG A 16 -9.65 25.97 -2.45
N GLY A 17 -10.49 26.93 -2.06
CA GLY A 17 -10.69 28.14 -2.86
C GLY A 17 -11.45 27.88 -4.17
N GLY A 18 -12.33 26.86 -4.20
CA GLY A 18 -13.05 26.43 -5.40
C GLY A 18 -12.25 25.52 -6.32
N GLU A 19 -10.97 25.27 -6.02
CA GLU A 19 -10.12 24.37 -6.80
C GLU A 19 -10.02 22.98 -6.14
N PRO A 20 -10.19 21.88 -6.89
CA PRO A 20 -10.08 20.53 -6.35
C PRO A 20 -8.63 20.22 -5.96
N VAL A 21 -8.43 19.76 -4.72
CA VAL A 21 -7.09 19.44 -4.18
C VAL A 21 -6.85 17.95 -3.99
N CYS A 22 -7.88 17.17 -3.63
CA CYS A 22 -7.78 15.72 -3.51
C CYS A 22 -9.15 15.04 -3.54
N GLU A 23 -9.15 13.71 -3.65
CA GLU A 23 -10.35 12.88 -3.57
C GLU A 23 -10.24 11.92 -2.39
N ILE A 24 -11.35 11.75 -1.67
CA ILE A 24 -11.51 10.70 -0.65
C ILE A 24 -12.56 9.73 -1.18
N SER A 25 -12.11 8.52 -1.50
CA SER A 25 -12.94 7.44 -2.04
C SER A 25 -12.86 6.17 -1.20
N PRO A 26 -13.82 5.24 -1.34
CA PRO A 26 -13.82 4.00 -0.58
C PRO A 26 -12.60 3.15 -0.94
N VAL A 27 -11.96 2.58 0.06
CA VAL A 27 -10.90 1.58 -0.16
C VAL A 27 -11.53 0.36 -0.85
N ARG A 28 -11.11 0.10 -2.08
CA ARG A 28 -11.45 -1.12 -2.81
C ARG A 28 -10.24 -2.03 -2.72
N PRO A 29 -10.27 -3.10 -1.91
CA PRO A 29 -9.17 -4.05 -1.92
C PRO A 29 -9.03 -4.57 -3.36
N PRO A 30 -7.80 -4.61 -3.91
CA PRO A 30 -7.60 -5.24 -5.21
C PRO A 30 -8.13 -6.67 -5.14
N ARG A 31 -8.75 -7.14 -6.22
CA ARG A 31 -9.08 -8.57 -6.36
C ARG A 31 -7.75 -9.30 -6.51
N PHE A 32 -7.25 -9.81 -5.39
CA PHE A 32 -6.03 -10.59 -5.33
C PHE A 32 -6.31 -11.83 -4.49
N THR A 33 -6.16 -12.98 -5.12
CA THR A 33 -6.46 -14.28 -4.55
C THR A 33 -5.18 -15.04 -4.21
N GLY A 34 -5.30 -16.14 -3.47
CA GLY A 34 -4.16 -17.03 -3.24
C GLY A 34 -3.62 -17.65 -4.54
N ALA A 35 -4.46 -17.83 -5.56
CA ALA A 35 -4.02 -18.28 -6.88
C ALA A 35 -3.14 -17.23 -7.57
N ASP A 36 -3.50 -15.95 -7.43
CA ASP A 36 -2.70 -14.82 -7.94
C ASP A 36 -1.34 -14.75 -7.24
N LEU A 37 -1.29 -14.99 -5.93
CA LEU A 37 -0.03 -15.09 -5.18
C LEU A 37 0.86 -16.22 -5.71
N LEU A 38 0.29 -17.40 -5.93
CA LEU A 38 1.02 -18.56 -6.44
C LEU A 38 1.53 -18.33 -7.86
N ALA A 39 0.71 -17.70 -8.71
CA ALA A 39 1.12 -17.31 -10.06
C ALA A 39 2.27 -16.28 -10.02
N LEU A 40 2.16 -15.27 -9.15
CA LEU A 40 3.20 -14.27 -8.96
C LEU A 40 4.53 -14.92 -8.54
N LEU A 41 4.52 -15.74 -7.49
CA LEU A 41 5.73 -16.43 -7.00
C LEU A 41 6.40 -17.29 -8.06
N ARG A 42 5.61 -17.92 -8.94
CA ARG A 42 6.13 -18.71 -10.07
C ARG A 42 6.70 -17.85 -11.19
N SER A 43 6.22 -16.63 -11.35
CA SER A 43 6.67 -15.69 -12.39
C SER A 43 7.96 -14.95 -12.02
N LEU A 44 8.29 -14.88 -10.73
CA LEU A 44 9.47 -14.18 -10.25
C LEU A 44 10.76 -14.95 -10.61
N PRO A 45 11.88 -14.24 -10.82
CA PRO A 45 13.17 -14.89 -10.98
C PRO A 45 13.51 -15.71 -9.73
N LYS A 46 14.13 -16.87 -9.94
CA LYS A 46 14.61 -17.69 -8.82
C LYS A 46 15.78 -16.96 -8.14
N PRO A 47 15.83 -16.96 -6.79
CA PRO A 47 16.98 -16.48 -6.05
C PRO A 47 18.27 -17.16 -6.54
N ASP A 48 19.29 -16.36 -6.79
CA ASP A 48 20.64 -16.86 -6.96
C ASP A 48 21.30 -17.13 -5.59
N ALA A 49 22.55 -17.60 -5.61
CA ALA A 49 23.27 -17.93 -4.38
C ALA A 49 23.54 -16.70 -3.48
N GLY A 50 23.58 -15.49 -4.03
CA GLY A 50 23.87 -14.26 -3.29
C GLY A 50 22.63 -13.51 -2.80
N PHE A 51 21.44 -13.94 -3.24
CA PHE A 51 20.17 -13.31 -2.90
C PHE A 51 19.97 -13.13 -1.39
N TRP A 52 20.33 -14.14 -0.60
CA TRP A 52 20.15 -14.09 0.86
C TRP A 52 21.02 -12.99 1.51
N ASP A 53 22.29 -12.92 1.13
CA ASP A 53 23.22 -11.92 1.68
C ASP A 53 22.77 -10.50 1.34
N ALA A 54 22.28 -10.29 0.11
CA ALA A 54 21.75 -9.00 -0.34
C ALA A 54 20.47 -8.58 0.42
N VAL A 55 19.55 -9.52 0.64
CA VAL A 55 18.33 -9.26 1.44
C VAL A 55 18.70 -8.92 2.88
N GLU A 56 19.64 -9.66 3.45
CA GLU A 56 20.07 -9.45 4.83
C GLU A 56 20.73 -8.09 5.01
N GLU A 57 21.62 -7.70 4.09
CA GLU A 57 22.25 -6.38 4.09
C GLU A 57 21.20 -5.25 3.97
N ALA A 58 20.27 -5.35 3.02
CA ALA A 58 19.22 -4.36 2.84
C ALA A 58 18.31 -4.22 4.08
N THR A 59 17.94 -5.34 4.69
CA THR A 59 17.08 -5.36 5.89
C THR A 59 17.79 -4.72 7.09
N ARG A 60 19.11 -4.91 7.23
CA ARG A 60 19.89 -4.27 8.30
C ARG A 60 20.08 -2.76 8.06
N GLN A 61 20.09 -2.33 6.79
CA GLN A 61 20.25 -0.92 6.42
C GLN A 61 18.95 -0.12 6.48
N GLU A 62 17.78 -0.77 6.48
CA GLU A 62 16.51 -0.12 6.77
C GLU A 62 16.52 0.44 8.20
N THR A 63 16.78 1.75 8.27
CA THR A 63 16.67 2.52 9.49
C THR A 63 15.19 2.61 9.84
N GLY A 64 14.84 2.31 11.09
CA GLY A 64 13.47 2.07 11.53
C GLY A 64 12.47 3.11 11.00
N VAL A 65 11.31 2.61 10.57
CA VAL A 65 10.21 3.44 10.09
C VAL A 65 9.95 4.54 11.12
N PRO A 66 9.98 5.83 10.72
CA PRO A 66 9.74 6.91 11.66
C PRO A 66 8.36 6.74 12.30
N GLU A 67 8.25 7.09 13.59
CA GLU A 67 6.97 7.05 14.30
C GLU A 67 5.88 7.76 13.49
N SER A 68 4.70 7.14 13.44
CA SER A 68 3.56 7.69 12.73
C SER A 68 3.23 9.07 13.29
N ALA A 69 3.20 10.08 12.42
CA ALA A 69 2.78 11.44 12.77
C ALA A 69 1.30 11.52 13.20
N TRP A 70 0.55 10.42 13.06
CA TRP A 70 -0.89 10.33 13.31
C TRP A 70 -1.27 9.51 14.56
N GLU A 71 -0.30 9.03 15.34
CA GLU A 71 -0.53 8.26 16.57
C GLU A 71 -0.53 9.11 17.86
N ARG A 72 -0.72 10.42 17.76
CA ARG A 72 -0.89 11.33 18.92
C ARG A 72 -2.33 11.81 19.10
#